data_AF-A0A0F9MHF9-F1
#
_entry.id   AF-A0A0F9MHF9-F1
#
_cell.length_a   1.000
_cell.length_b   1.000
_cell.length_c   1.000
_cell.angle_alpha   90.00
_cell.angle_beta   90.00
_cell.angle_gamma   90.00
#
_symmetry.space_group_name_H-M   'P 1'
#
loop_
_entity.id
_entity.type
_entity.pdbx_description
1 polymer ?
#
loop_
_entity_poly.entity_id
_entity_poly.type
_entity_poly.pdbx_seq_one_letter_code
_entity_poly.pdbx_strand_id
1 'polypeptide(L)'
;YLLRAEAKLQQNNPAGAADDINVIRERAAVPGQEAAIQIAAADVNLDFLLDERARELAGEGWRWWDLARTGKLVERVTQYNPQGAPNIKEYHTVRPIPQNQIDRTVGGYPQNPGYPQ
;
A
#
# COMPACT_ATOMS: atom_id res chain seq x y z
N TYR A 1 8.30 0.14 12.34
CA TYR A 1 8.90 -1.03 11.69
C TYR A 1 8.63 -1.08 10.19
N LEU A 2 7.39 -1.30 9.73
CA LEU A 2 7.12 -1.59 8.30
C LEU A 2 7.51 -0.49 7.30
N LEU A 3 7.36 0.80 7.64
CA LEU A 3 7.82 1.88 6.75
C LEU A 3 9.36 1.92 6.63
N ARG A 4 10.06 1.59 7.71
CA ARG A 4 11.53 1.46 7.72
C ARG A 4 11.98 0.24 6.92
N ALA A 5 11.25 -0.88 7.03
CA ALA A 5 11.48 -2.06 6.21
C ALA A 5 11.37 -1.75 4.71
N GLU A 6 10.37 -0.95 4.31
CA GLU A 6 10.24 -0.49 2.93
C GLU A 6 11.44 0.32 2.46
N ALA A 7 11.85 1.31 3.25
CA ALA A 7 13.00 2.15 2.93
C ALA A 7 14.28 1.32 2.78
N LYS A 8 14.49 0.33 3.64
CA LYS A 8 15.62 -0.61 3.55
C LYS A 8 15.55 -1.48 2.29
N LEU A 9 14.36 -1.95 1.92
CA LEU A 9 14.19 -2.70 0.66
C LEU A 9 14.57 -1.82 -0.56
N GLN A 10 14.15 -0.56 -0.59
CA GLN A 10 14.53 0.39 -1.65
C GLN A 10 16.03 0.70 -1.68
N GLN A 11 16.73 0.55 -0.55
CA GLN A 11 18.18 0.70 -0.43
C GLN A 11 18.95 -0.60 -0.77
N ASN A 12 18.28 -1.61 -1.35
CA ASN A 12 18.85 -2.94 -1.59
C ASN A 12 19.35 -3.63 -0.31
N ASN A 13 18.67 -3.41 0.82
CA ASN A 13 18.94 -4.07 2.10
C ASN A 13 17.76 -4.96 2.54
N PRO A 14 17.54 -6.11 1.86
CA PRO A 14 16.45 -7.02 2.20
C PRO A 14 16.65 -7.71 3.55
N ALA A 15 17.89 -7.92 4.00
CA ALA A 15 18.16 -8.50 5.32
C ALA A 15 17.67 -7.59 6.45
N GLY A 16 18.05 -6.31 6.41
CA GLY A 16 17.56 -5.35 7.41
C GLY A 16 16.05 -5.10 7.32
N ALA A 17 15.43 -5.29 6.15
CA ALA A 17 13.99 -5.23 6.00
C ALA A 17 13.31 -6.45 6.64
N ALA A 18 13.87 -7.65 6.46
CA ALA A 18 13.42 -8.87 7.13
C ALA A 18 13.48 -8.70 8.65
N ASP A 19 14.57 -8.17 9.19
CA ASP A 19 14.71 -7.89 10.63
C ASP A 19 13.56 -7.01 11.15
N ASP A 20 13.23 -5.93 10.44
CA ASP A 20 12.14 -5.02 10.83
C ASP A 20 10.76 -5.69 10.74
N ILE A 21 10.52 -6.51 9.72
CA ILE A 21 9.27 -7.23 9.53
C ILE A 21 9.12 -8.31 10.61
N ASN A 22 10.19 -9.03 10.92
CA ASN A 22 10.21 -10.12 11.89
C ASN A 22 9.87 -9.64 13.30
N VAL A 23 10.24 -8.42 13.69
CA VAL A 23 9.81 -7.84 14.98
C VAL A 23 8.28 -7.72 15.07
N ILE A 24 7.62 -7.31 13.98
CA ILE A 24 6.15 -7.21 13.95
C ILE A 24 5.51 -8.60 13.98
N ARG A 25 6.05 -9.51 13.16
CA ARG A 25 5.57 -10.89 13.06
C ARG A 25 5.67 -11.58 14.41
N GLU A 26 6.85 -11.56 15.05
CA GLU A 26 7.08 -12.14 16.37
C GLU A 26 6.11 -11.62 17.42
N ARG A 27 5.86 -10.30 17.46
CA ARG A 27 4.86 -9.72 18.37
C ARG A 27 3.45 -10.25 18.12
N ALA A 28 3.09 -10.46 16.85
CA ALA A 28 1.78 -10.96 16.44
C ALA A 28 1.68 -12.50 16.46
N ALA A 29 2.76 -13.21 16.82
CA ALA A 29 2.80 -14.66 16.81
C ALA A 29 1.80 -15.26 17.80
N VAL A 30 1.31 -16.44 17.45
CA VAL A 30 0.71 -17.33 18.45
C VAL A 30 1.83 -17.77 19.39
N PRO A 31 1.65 -17.70 20.72
CA PRO A 31 2.68 -18.11 21.67
C PRO A 31 3.24 -19.50 21.39
N GLY A 32 4.56 -19.62 21.30
CA GLY A 32 5.27 -20.85 20.98
C GLY A 32 5.40 -21.16 19.48
N GLN A 33 4.94 -20.26 18.60
CA GLN A 33 5.07 -20.36 17.14
C GLN A 33 5.91 -19.23 16.54
N GLU A 34 6.64 -18.47 17.36
CA GLU A 34 7.41 -17.29 16.97
C GLU A 34 8.44 -17.61 15.88
N ALA A 35 9.13 -18.74 16.02
CA ALA A 35 10.14 -19.17 15.04
C ALA A 35 9.54 -19.57 13.69
N ALA A 36 8.34 -20.16 13.69
CA ALA A 36 7.70 -20.68 12.48
C ALA A 36 7.20 -19.57 11.54
N ILE A 37 6.96 -18.37 12.07
CA ILE A 37 6.49 -17.25 11.29
C ILE A 37 7.62 -16.33 10.80
N GLN A 38 8.86 -16.51 11.24
CA GLN A 38 9.99 -15.70 10.79
C GLN A 38 10.21 -15.85 9.28
N ILE A 39 10.69 -14.80 8.64
CA ILE A 39 11.09 -14.81 7.23
C ILE A 39 12.57 -14.51 7.06
N ALA A 40 13.12 -14.95 5.93
CA ALA A 40 14.47 -14.63 5.51
C ALA A 40 14.49 -13.42 4.57
N ALA A 41 15.69 -12.87 4.35
CA ALA A 41 15.91 -11.79 3.39
C ALA A 41 15.40 -12.13 1.98
N ALA A 42 15.49 -13.40 1.57
CA ALA A 42 15.06 -13.88 0.26
C ALA A 42 13.53 -13.79 0.05
N ASP A 43 12.75 -13.78 1.13
CA ASP A 43 11.30 -13.66 1.06
C ASP A 43 10.85 -12.20 0.90
N VAL A 44 11.73 -11.25 1.20
CA VAL A 44 11.40 -9.83 1.21
C VAL A 44 11.37 -9.27 -0.20
N ASN A 45 10.17 -8.94 -0.64
CA ASN A 45 9.92 -8.08 -1.79
C ASN A 45 8.77 -7.11 -1.47
N LEU A 46 8.49 -6.20 -2.40
CA LEU A 46 7.44 -5.20 -2.22
C LEU A 46 6.08 -5.86 -1.98
N ASP A 47 5.79 -6.96 -2.68
CA ASP A 47 4.50 -7.61 -2.58
C ASP A 47 4.28 -8.27 -1.21
N PHE A 48 5.31 -8.95 -0.70
CA PHE A 48 5.34 -9.50 0.66
C PHE A 48 5.12 -8.38 1.71
N LEU A 49 5.84 -7.27 1.57
CA LEU A 49 5.73 -6.16 2.51
C LEU A 49 4.32 -5.53 2.49
N LEU A 50 3.73 -5.37 1.31
CA LEU A 50 2.36 -4.87 1.17
C LEU A 50 1.31 -5.82 1.77
N ASP A 51 1.56 -7.12 1.75
CA ASP A 51 0.71 -8.11 2.43
C ASP A 51 0.86 -8.02 3.94
N GLU A 52 2.07 -7.83 4.44
CA GLU A 52 2.31 -7.65 5.87
C GLU A 52 1.66 -6.37 6.40
N ARG A 53 1.81 -5.26 5.67
CA ARG A 53 1.11 -4.00 5.98
C ARG A 53 -0.41 -4.14 5.95
N ALA A 54 -0.95 -4.96 5.04
CA ALA A 54 -2.39 -5.20 4.97
C ALA A 54 -2.92 -5.95 6.21
N ARG A 55 -2.17 -6.94 6.71
CA ARG A 55 -2.53 -7.70 7.92
C ARG A 55 -2.39 -6.85 9.18
N GLU A 56 -1.26 -6.17 9.31
CA GLU A 56 -0.92 -5.41 10.53
C GLU A 56 -1.80 -4.15 10.69
N LEU A 57 -2.07 -3.41 9.61
CA LEU A 57 -2.73 -2.10 9.66
C LEU A 57 -4.18 -2.15 9.16
N ALA A 58 -4.81 -3.31 9.26
CA ALA A 58 -6.17 -3.51 8.79
C ALA A 58 -7.15 -2.57 9.51
N GLY A 59 -7.92 -1.79 8.73
CA GLY A 59 -8.89 -0.85 9.28
C GLY A 59 -8.33 0.52 9.69
N GLU A 60 -7.02 0.73 9.60
CA GLU A 60 -6.37 1.99 10.03
C GLU A 60 -6.25 3.05 8.91
N GLY A 61 -6.86 2.82 7.75
CA GLY A 61 -6.89 3.80 6.66
C GLY A 61 -5.64 3.88 5.77
N TRP A 62 -4.65 3.00 5.97
CA TRP A 62 -3.38 3.03 5.22
C TRP A 62 -3.45 2.38 3.84
N ARG A 63 -4.34 1.41 3.64
CA ARG A 63 -4.29 0.51 2.47
C ARG A 63 -4.31 1.24 1.13
N TRP A 64 -5.16 2.26 0.98
CA TRP A 64 -5.23 3.01 -0.27
C TRP A 64 -3.92 3.77 -0.54
N TRP A 65 -3.37 4.45 0.47
CA TRP A 65 -2.15 5.23 0.34
C TRP A 65 -0.94 4.36 -0.01
N ASP A 66 -0.82 3.21 0.66
CA ASP A 66 0.24 2.24 0.40
C ASP A 66 0.21 1.74 -1.03
N LEU A 67 -0.95 1.32 -1.51
CA LEU A 67 -1.08 0.80 -2.86
C LEU A 67 -0.92 1.89 -3.93
N ALA A 68 -1.45 3.10 -3.69
CA ALA A 68 -1.35 4.20 -4.64
C ALA A 68 0.12 4.64 -4.83
N ARG A 69 0.85 4.88 -3.74
CA ARG A 69 2.23 5.37 -3.79
C ARG A 69 3.24 4.32 -4.29
N THR A 70 2.90 3.04 -4.19
CA THR A 70 3.75 1.93 -4.67
C THR A 70 3.39 1.47 -6.08
N GLY A 71 2.40 2.09 -6.74
CA GLY A 71 1.96 1.71 -8.08
C GLY A 71 1.19 0.38 -8.13
N LYS A 72 0.74 -0.13 -6.98
CA LYS A 72 0.09 -1.44 -6.83
C LYS A 72 -1.43 -1.36 -6.72
N LEU A 73 -2.02 -0.18 -6.78
CA LEU A 73 -3.46 0.03 -6.55
C LEU A 73 -4.35 -0.75 -7.50
N VAL A 74 -4.19 -0.57 -8.81
CA VAL A 74 -5.06 -1.21 -9.79
C VAL A 74 -4.89 -2.73 -9.78
N GLU A 75 -3.64 -3.20 -9.78
CA GLU A 75 -3.30 -4.63 -9.69
C GLU A 75 -3.98 -5.29 -8.48
N ARG A 76 -3.75 -4.76 -7.29
CA ARG A 76 -4.22 -5.37 -6.04
C ARG A 76 -5.72 -5.22 -5.82
N VAL A 77 -6.33 -4.10 -6.23
CA VAL A 77 -7.80 -3.93 -6.15
C VAL A 77 -8.49 -4.90 -7.10
N THR A 78 -7.99 -5.02 -8.34
CA THR A 78 -8.52 -5.96 -9.32
C THR A 78 -8.45 -7.40 -8.82
N GLN A 79 -7.32 -7.79 -8.23
CA GLN A 79 -7.10 -9.16 -7.77
C GLN A 79 -7.87 -9.53 -6.48
N TYR A 80 -7.94 -8.62 -5.51
CA TYR A 80 -8.36 -8.96 -4.15
C TYR A 80 -9.63 -8.26 -3.67
N ASN A 81 -10.20 -7.33 -4.44
CA ASN A 81 -11.44 -6.63 -4.08
C ASN A 81 -12.52 -6.83 -5.16
N PRO A 82 -13.35 -7.88 -5.05
CA PRO A 82 -14.42 -8.16 -6.02
C PRO A 82 -15.43 -7.02 -6.21
N GLN A 83 -15.63 -6.17 -5.19
CA GLN A 83 -16.54 -5.03 -5.26
C GLN A 83 -15.90 -3.83 -5.99
N GLY A 84 -14.60 -3.63 -5.79
CA GLY A 84 -13.84 -2.54 -6.40
C GLY A 84 -13.34 -2.85 -7.81
N ALA A 85 -13.03 -4.11 -8.12
CA ALA A 85 -12.45 -4.55 -9.38
C ALA A 85 -13.22 -4.09 -10.63
N PRO A 86 -14.58 -4.11 -10.68
CA PRO A 86 -15.30 -3.63 -11.87
C PRO A 86 -15.19 -2.13 -12.12
N ASN A 87 -14.79 -1.35 -11.12
CA ASN A 87 -14.85 0.10 -11.14
C ASN A 87 -13.48 0.78 -11.07
N ILE A 88 -12.41 0.06 -10.69
CA ILE A 88 -11.08 0.63 -10.59
C ILE A 88 -10.50 0.93 -11.98
N LYS A 89 -9.83 2.07 -12.12
CA LYS A 89 -9.20 2.53 -13.36
C LYS A 89 -7.82 3.07 -13.06
N GLU A 90 -6.94 3.13 -14.05
CA GLU A 90 -5.55 3.61 -13.92
C GLU A 90 -5.43 4.97 -13.23
N TYR A 91 -6.34 5.89 -13.53
CA TYR A 91 -6.32 7.24 -12.97
C TYR A 91 -6.85 7.35 -11.53
N HIS A 92 -7.37 6.27 -10.93
CA HIS A 92 -7.85 6.26 -9.54
C HIS A 92 -6.71 6.24 -8.49
N THR A 93 -5.45 6.33 -8.94
CA THR A 93 -4.28 6.56 -8.09
C THR A 93 -4.26 7.96 -7.48
N VAL A 94 -5.03 8.90 -8.04
CA VAL A 94 -5.35 10.20 -7.46
C VAL A 94 -6.88 10.34 -7.33
N ARG A 95 -7.35 11.27 -6.48
CA ARG A 95 -8.79 11.54 -6.30
C ARG A 95 -9.24 12.68 -7.23
N PRO A 96 -10.53 12.75 -7.62
CA PRO A 96 -11.01 13.92 -8.35
C PRO A 96 -10.93 15.16 -7.45
N ILE A 97 -10.58 16.29 -8.06
CA ILE A 97 -10.73 17.61 -7.45
C ILE A 97 -12.23 17.90 -7.40
N PRO A 98 -12.79 18.31 -6.25
CA PRO A 98 -14.21 18.61 -6.16
C PRO A 98 -14.63 19.72 -7.14
N GLN A 99 -15.69 19.49 -7.91
CA GLN A 99 -16.13 20.41 -8.97
C GLN A 99 -16.37 21.83 -8.46
N ASN A 100 -16.99 21.95 -7.28
CA ASN A 100 -17.26 23.25 -6.66
C ASN A 100 -15.98 24.06 -6.34
N GLN A 101 -14.82 23.43 -6.22
CA GLN A 101 -13.54 24.13 -6.05
C GLN A 101 -13.00 24.61 -7.40
N ILE A 102 -13.16 23.79 -8.45
CA ILE A 102 -12.82 24.17 -9.84
C ILE A 102 -13.64 25.40 -10.25
N ASP A 103 -14.97 25.34 -10.07
CA ASP A 103 -15.91 26.40 -10.47
C ASP A 103 -15.65 27.73 -9.76
N ARG A 104 -15.03 27.70 -8.56
CA ARG A 104 -14.69 28.89 -7.77
C ARG A 104 -13.35 29.52 -8.14
N THR A 105 -12.60 28.92 -9.06
CA THR A 105 -11.28 29.41 -9.47
C THR A 105 -11.41 30.31 -10.69
N VAL A 106 -10.93 31.56 -10.59
CA VAL A 106 -10.93 32.51 -11.70
C VAL A 106 -10.00 32.00 -12.82
N GLY A 107 -10.55 31.85 -14.03
CA GLY A 107 -9.81 31.30 -15.18
C GLY A 107 -9.94 29.79 -15.37
N GLY A 108 -10.64 29.10 -14.45
CA GLY A 108 -10.76 27.63 -14.45
C GLY A 108 -9.53 26.95 -13.85
N TYR A 109 -9.73 25.73 -13.34
CA TYR A 109 -8.65 24.87 -12.84
C TYR A 109 -8.80 23.47 -13.45
N PRO A 110 -7.76 22.89 -14.06
CA PRO A 110 -7.90 21.60 -14.73
C PRO A 110 -8.13 20.47 -13.72
N GLN A 111 -9.08 19.58 -14.02
CA GLN A 111 -9.23 18.33 -13.30
C GLN A 111 -8.00 17.40 -13.44
N ASN A 112 -7.81 16.50 -12.47
CA ASN A 112 -6.85 15.41 -12.56
C ASN A 112 -7.10 14.54 -13.82
N PRO A 113 -6.04 14.08 -14.51
CA PRO A 113 -6.19 13.28 -15.72
C PRO A 113 -7.13 12.09 -15.55
N GLY A 114 -7.99 11.84 -16.53
CA GLY A 114 -8.95 10.71 -16.55
C GLY A 114 -10.28 10.97 -15.85
N TYR A 115 -10.38 12.01 -15.02
CA TYR A 115 -11.66 12.43 -14.43
C TYR A 115 -12.40 13.42 -15.36
N PRO A 116 -13.75 13.41 -15.36
CA PRO A 116 -14.55 14.42 -16.07
C PRO A 116 -14.27 15.83 -15.54
N GLN A 117 -14.31 16.81 -16.44
CA GLN A 117 -14.24 18.25 -16.12
C GLN A 117 -15.57 18.78 -15.58
#